data_AF-A0A9P5YZL3-F1
#
_entry.id   AF-A0A9P5YZL3-F1
#
_cell.length_a   1.000
_cell.length_b   1.000
_cell.length_c   1.000
_cell.angle_alpha   90.00
_cell.angle_beta   90.00
_cell.angle_gamma   90.00
#
_symmetry.space_group_name_H-M   'P 1'
#
loop_
_entity.id
_entity.type
_entity.pdbx_description
1 polymer ?
#
loop_
_entity_poly.entity_id
_entity_poly.type
_entity_poly.pdbx_seq_one_letter_code
_entity_poly.pdbx_strand_id
1 'polypeptide(L)'
;MANCAICAHPAPLQCSACHRVAYCSPEHQQLAWKKHKKLCKILQKSQRGEPTPDPESYCGLCGKEDGPLRTTICCGKIICDDYDKYKMFSYSNESCSRNHDRYTSCCYHHNEGHDGDWKTCEDCEDDHEEEMRAWYGTNNCNFLDDLHPDPPSFTPKKCSQCNKMIKLNSEAYSRLPTGGILCQSCLR
;
A
#
# COMPACT_ATOMS: atom_id res chain seq x y z
N MET A 1 -3.02 14.69 -9.15
CA MET A 1 -1.86 13.85 -9.54
C MET A 1 -2.01 12.52 -8.81
N ALA A 2 -1.66 11.38 -9.41
CA ALA A 2 -1.84 10.08 -8.74
C ALA A 2 -0.82 9.89 -7.60
N ASN A 3 -1.14 9.01 -6.65
CA ASN A 3 -0.28 8.70 -5.50
C ASN A 3 0.60 7.48 -5.79
N CYS A 4 1.83 7.49 -5.28
CA CYS A 4 2.71 6.34 -5.42
C CYS A 4 2.19 5.15 -4.60
N ALA A 5 1.99 4.01 -5.24
CA ALA A 5 1.51 2.78 -4.59
C ALA A 5 2.45 2.19 -3.52
N ILE A 6 3.63 2.77 -3.31
CA ILE A 6 4.60 2.35 -2.29
C ILE A 6 4.70 3.33 -1.13
N CYS A 7 4.54 4.64 -1.36
CA CYS A 7 4.79 5.65 -0.33
C CYS A 7 3.75 6.78 -0.25
N ALA A 8 2.72 6.78 -1.09
CA ALA A 8 1.69 7.82 -1.23
C ALA A 8 2.13 9.20 -1.75
N HIS A 9 3.43 9.47 -1.86
CA HIS A 9 3.92 10.72 -2.46
C HIS A 9 3.45 10.87 -3.91
N PRO A 10 3.33 12.11 -4.42
CA PRO A 10 2.91 12.36 -5.80
C PRO A 10 3.75 11.57 -6.81
N ALA A 11 3.06 10.89 -7.73
CA ALA A 11 3.65 9.97 -8.68
C ALA A 11 3.49 10.47 -10.12
N PRO A 12 4.58 10.92 -10.77
CA PRO A 12 4.54 11.30 -12.18
C PRO A 12 4.62 10.10 -13.13
N LEU A 13 5.04 8.92 -12.64
CA LEU A 13 5.18 7.71 -13.45
C LEU A 13 3.97 6.81 -13.27
N GLN A 14 3.53 6.19 -14.36
CA GLN A 14 2.55 5.11 -14.34
C GLN A 14 3.18 3.83 -14.89
N CYS A 15 2.67 2.68 -14.48
CA CYS A 15 3.04 1.41 -15.12
C CYS A 15 2.72 1.52 -16.62
N SER A 16 3.74 1.45 -17.48
CA SER A 16 3.59 1.58 -18.93
C SER A 16 2.82 0.45 -19.60
N ALA A 17 2.60 -0.66 -18.88
CA ALA A 17 1.91 -1.83 -19.42
C ALA A 17 0.41 -1.78 -19.13
N CYS A 18 0.01 -1.53 -17.89
CA CYS A 18 -1.40 -1.49 -17.51
C CYS A 18 -1.94 -0.09 -17.21
N HIS A 19 -1.12 0.94 -17.04
CA HIS A 19 -1.56 2.32 -16.72
C HIS A 19 -2.47 2.49 -15.49
N ARG A 20 -2.65 1.45 -14.66
CA ARG A 20 -3.55 1.44 -13.49
C ARG A 20 -2.88 1.80 -12.18
N VAL A 21 -1.55 1.76 -12.13
CA VAL A 21 -0.76 1.97 -10.90
C VAL A 21 0.32 3.01 -11.14
N ALA A 22 0.52 3.91 -10.19
CA ALA A 22 1.48 5.01 -10.27
C ALA A 22 2.64 4.86 -9.27
N TYR A 23 3.80 5.39 -9.65
CA TYR A 23 5.04 5.35 -8.86
C TYR A 23 5.75 6.72 -8.89
N CYS A 24 6.35 7.11 -7.77
CA CYS A 24 7.16 8.34 -7.72
C CYS A 24 8.53 8.17 -8.38
N SER A 25 9.02 6.93 -8.53
CA SER A 25 10.33 6.65 -9.11
C SER A 25 10.43 5.20 -9.66
N PRO A 26 11.41 4.90 -10.54
CA PRO A 26 11.65 3.56 -11.05
C PRO A 26 11.96 2.53 -9.96
N GLU A 27 12.61 2.93 -8.87
CA GLU A 27 12.93 2.06 -7.73
C GLU A 27 11.65 1.57 -7.05
N HIS A 28 10.66 2.44 -6.87
CA HIS A 28 9.36 2.06 -6.29
C HIS A 28 8.58 1.14 -7.24
N GLN A 29 8.68 1.35 -8.55
CA GLN A 29 8.11 0.43 -9.54
C GLN A 29 8.78 -0.95 -9.45
N GLN A 30 10.10 -1.02 -9.33
CA GLN A 30 10.84 -2.27 -9.20
C GLN A 30 10.50 -3.00 -7.90
N LEU A 31 10.40 -2.28 -6.77
CA LEU A 31 9.99 -2.83 -5.49
C LEU A 31 8.58 -3.43 -5.55
N ALA A 32 7.64 -2.74 -6.19
CA ALA A 32 6.27 -3.21 -6.37
C ALA A 32 6.17 -4.41 -7.35
N TRP A 33 7.12 -4.55 -8.28
CA TRP A 33 7.02 -5.49 -9.40
C TRP A 33 6.82 -6.94 -8.97
N LYS A 34 7.44 -7.36 -7.85
CA LYS A 34 7.27 -8.71 -7.32
C LYS A 34 5.80 -9.08 -7.06
N LYS A 35 5.01 -8.15 -6.52
CA LYS A 35 3.56 -8.32 -6.32
C LYS A 35 2.77 -7.96 -7.57
N HIS A 36 3.16 -6.89 -8.25
CA HIS A 36 2.38 -6.32 -9.35
C HIS A 36 2.41 -7.17 -10.62
N LYS A 37 3.48 -7.92 -10.90
CA LYS A 37 3.71 -8.57 -12.20
C LYS A 37 2.55 -9.44 -12.70
N LYS A 38 1.98 -10.32 -11.86
CA LYS A 38 0.87 -11.19 -12.30
C LYS A 38 -0.42 -10.38 -12.45
N LEU A 39 -0.75 -9.55 -11.46
CA LEU A 39 -1.90 -8.64 -11.51
C LEU A 39 -1.86 -7.71 -12.74
N CYS A 40 -0.68 -7.17 -13.08
CA CYS A 40 -0.45 -6.32 -14.24
C CYS A 40 -0.88 -7.00 -15.55
N LYS A 41 -0.63 -8.31 -15.68
CA LYS A 41 -1.07 -9.08 -16.86
C LYS A 41 -2.58 -9.23 -16.90
N ILE A 42 -3.22 -9.49 -15.76
CA ILE A 42 -4.69 -9.59 -15.66
C ILE A 42 -5.32 -8.25 -16.07
N LEU A 43 -4.79 -7.13 -15.57
CA LEU A 43 -5.26 -5.79 -15.92
C LEU A 43 -5.07 -5.48 -17.42
N GLN A 44 -3.93 -5.86 -18.01
CA GLN A 44 -3.71 -5.71 -19.46
C GLN A 44 -4.68 -6.53 -20.31
N LYS A 45 -5.01 -7.75 -19.87
CA LYS A 45 -6.04 -8.58 -20.55
C LYS A 45 -7.41 -7.90 -20.46
N SER A 46 -7.79 -7.47 -19.26
CA SER A 46 -9.05 -6.76 -19.02
C SER A 46 -9.18 -5.51 -19.91
N GLN A 47 -8.12 -4.70 -20.01
CA GLN A 47 -8.10 -3.50 -20.87
C GLN A 47 -8.25 -3.78 -22.36
N ARG A 48 -7.78 -4.95 -22.80
CA ARG A 48 -7.91 -5.40 -24.20
C ARG A 48 -9.24 -6.12 -24.46
N GLY A 49 -10.12 -6.22 -23.46
CA GLY A 49 -11.36 -6.98 -23.57
C GLY A 49 -11.16 -8.50 -23.67
N GLU A 50 -9.97 -8.99 -23.30
CA GLU A 50 -9.66 -10.41 -23.31
C GLU A 50 -10.22 -11.10 -22.05
N PRO A 51 -10.56 -12.41 -22.12
CA PRO A 51 -10.97 -13.18 -20.96
C PRO A 51 -9.94 -13.09 -19.83
N THR A 52 -10.42 -12.76 -18.64
CA THR A 52 -9.64 -12.74 -17.39
C THR A 52 -10.04 -13.93 -16.52
N PRO A 53 -9.17 -14.36 -15.60
CA PRO A 53 -9.55 -15.36 -14.59
C PRO A 53 -10.74 -14.85 -13.76
N ASP A 54 -11.49 -15.78 -13.20
CA ASP A 54 -12.59 -15.46 -12.29
C ASP A 54 -12.05 -14.63 -11.10
N PRO A 55 -12.69 -13.52 -10.71
CA PRO A 55 -12.27 -12.70 -9.56
C PRO A 55 -12.09 -13.47 -8.25
N GLU A 56 -12.76 -14.61 -8.08
CA GLU A 56 -12.64 -15.48 -6.92
C GLU A 56 -11.49 -16.51 -7.04
N SER A 57 -10.92 -16.68 -8.23
CA SER A 57 -9.86 -17.67 -8.49
C SER A 57 -8.44 -17.12 -8.34
N TYR A 58 -8.26 -15.85 -7.97
CA TYR A 58 -6.93 -15.26 -7.76
C TYR A 58 -6.91 -14.22 -6.64
N CYS A 59 -5.71 -14.00 -6.09
CA CYS A 59 -5.48 -12.93 -5.12
C CYS A 59 -5.57 -11.55 -5.79
N GLY A 60 -6.55 -10.73 -5.40
CA GLY A 60 -6.76 -9.39 -5.97
C GLY A 60 -5.61 -8.39 -5.74
N LEU A 61 -4.68 -8.67 -4.81
CA LEU A 61 -3.53 -7.80 -4.53
C LEU A 61 -2.27 -8.13 -5.33
N CYS A 62 -2.08 -9.39 -5.73
CA CYS A 62 -0.87 -9.81 -6.44
C CYS A 62 -1.09 -10.64 -7.70
N GLY A 63 -2.33 -11.09 -7.98
CA GLY A 63 -2.67 -11.90 -9.14
C GLY A 63 -2.18 -13.34 -9.07
N LYS A 64 -1.85 -13.87 -7.89
CA LYS A 64 -1.54 -15.30 -7.72
C LYS A 64 -2.83 -16.11 -7.75
N GLU A 65 -2.88 -17.07 -8.65
CA GLU A 65 -3.92 -18.11 -8.76
C GLU A 65 -3.51 -19.39 -7.99
N ASP A 66 -2.22 -19.49 -7.65
CA ASP A 66 -1.63 -20.64 -6.98
C ASP A 66 -1.54 -20.45 -5.46
N GLY A 67 -1.89 -21.52 -4.73
CA GLY A 67 -1.79 -21.59 -3.28
C GLY A 67 -3.12 -21.28 -2.57
N PRO A 68 -3.13 -21.34 -1.23
CA PRO A 68 -4.34 -21.09 -0.47
C PRO A 68 -4.73 -19.61 -0.61
N LEU A 69 -6.01 -19.40 -0.86
CA LEU A 69 -6.66 -18.10 -0.91
C LEU A 69 -7.63 -18.02 0.28
N ARG A 70 -7.88 -16.79 0.75
CA ARG A 70 -8.86 -16.49 1.79
C ARG A 70 -9.62 -15.23 1.46
N THR A 71 -10.81 -15.12 2.03
CA THR A 71 -11.61 -13.90 2.03
C THR A 71 -11.14 -12.97 3.16
N THR A 72 -11.03 -11.67 2.87
CA THR A 72 -10.76 -10.65 3.89
C THR A 72 -11.98 -10.46 4.78
N ILE A 73 -11.74 -10.28 6.08
CA ILE A 73 -12.82 -10.04 7.06
C ILE A 73 -13.40 -8.62 6.96
N CYS A 74 -12.59 -7.65 6.53
CA CYS A 74 -12.95 -6.24 6.47
C CYS A 74 -13.78 -5.87 5.23
N CYS A 75 -13.46 -6.43 4.05
CA CYS A 75 -14.07 -6.03 2.78
C CYS A 75 -14.54 -7.19 1.90
N GLY A 76 -14.43 -8.44 2.37
CA GLY A 76 -14.99 -9.60 1.68
C GLY A 76 -14.29 -10.00 0.37
N LYS A 77 -13.06 -9.54 0.12
CA LYS A 77 -12.33 -9.79 -1.14
C LYS A 77 -11.29 -10.91 -1.00
N ILE A 78 -10.95 -11.56 -2.11
CA ILE A 78 -10.04 -12.70 -2.14
C ILE A 78 -8.57 -12.27 -2.21
N ILE A 79 -7.76 -12.79 -1.30
CA ILE A 79 -6.31 -12.59 -1.23
C ILE A 79 -5.56 -13.89 -0.88
N CYS A 80 -4.23 -13.89 -1.01
CA CYS A 80 -3.41 -15.01 -0.56
C CYS A 80 -3.55 -15.25 0.95
N ASP A 81 -3.73 -16.52 1.33
CA ASP A 81 -3.65 -16.95 2.72
C ASP A 81 -2.19 -17.29 3.09
N ASP A 82 -1.47 -16.25 3.48
CA ASP A 82 -0.02 -16.28 3.67
C ASP A 82 0.43 -15.62 4.97
N TYR A 83 -0.49 -15.51 5.94
CA TYR A 83 -0.26 -14.84 7.21
C TYR A 83 0.85 -15.55 8.00
N ASP A 84 0.73 -16.88 8.14
CA ASP A 84 1.67 -17.73 8.89
C ASP A 84 3.00 -17.95 8.18
N LYS A 85 3.11 -17.55 6.91
CA LYS A 85 4.36 -17.65 6.13
C LYS A 85 5.30 -16.48 6.40
N TYR A 86 4.85 -15.46 7.14
CA TYR A 86 5.67 -14.32 7.49
C TYR A 86 6.76 -14.70 8.49
N LYS A 87 8.02 -14.49 8.11
CA LYS A 87 9.15 -14.64 9.03
C LYS A 87 9.34 -13.35 9.82
N MET A 88 9.28 -13.43 11.14
CA MET A 88 9.54 -12.29 12.03
C MET A 88 10.91 -11.67 11.69
N PHE A 89 10.99 -10.33 11.76
CA PHE A 89 12.17 -9.52 11.37
C PHE A 89 12.58 -9.57 9.89
N SER A 90 11.83 -10.25 9.02
CA SER A 90 12.09 -10.19 7.57
C SER A 90 11.65 -8.87 6.94
N TYR A 91 10.71 -8.16 7.57
CA TYR A 91 10.04 -6.97 7.02
C TYR A 91 9.52 -7.20 5.59
N SER A 92 9.20 -8.45 5.25
CA SER A 92 8.80 -8.82 3.89
C SER A 92 7.49 -8.16 3.49
N ASN A 93 7.51 -7.50 2.33
CA ASN A 93 6.32 -6.94 1.71
C ASN A 93 5.52 -8.00 0.89
N GLU A 94 5.89 -9.28 0.96
CA GLU A 94 5.35 -10.32 0.07
C GLU A 94 4.07 -10.99 0.62
N SER A 95 3.78 -10.90 1.92
CA SER A 95 2.58 -11.48 2.54
C SER A 95 1.35 -10.60 2.30
N CYS A 96 0.43 -11.03 1.43
CA CYS A 96 -0.76 -10.23 1.07
C CYS A 96 -1.74 -10.10 2.23
N SER A 97 -2.07 -11.19 2.92
CA SER A 97 -3.01 -11.19 4.05
C SER A 97 -2.55 -10.31 5.20
N ARG A 98 -1.34 -10.56 5.69
CA ARG A 98 -0.74 -9.79 6.77
C ARG A 98 -0.59 -8.31 6.44
N ASN A 99 -0.15 -7.98 5.23
CA ASN A 99 0.09 -6.58 4.88
C ASN A 99 -1.21 -5.84 4.59
N HIS A 100 -2.24 -6.52 4.08
CA HIS A 100 -3.58 -5.94 3.98
C HIS A 100 -4.13 -5.60 5.37
N ASP A 101 -4.05 -6.56 6.30
CA ASP A 101 -4.49 -6.40 7.69
C ASP A 101 -3.78 -5.24 8.41
N ARG A 102 -2.45 -5.15 8.29
CA ARG A 102 -1.67 -4.16 9.04
C ARG A 102 -1.57 -2.79 8.37
N TYR A 103 -1.79 -2.71 7.06
CA TYR A 103 -1.44 -1.53 6.27
C TYR A 103 -2.58 -1.02 5.39
N THR A 104 -3.83 -1.29 5.72
CA THR A 104 -4.96 -0.65 5.03
C THR A 104 -5.93 -0.02 6.02
N SER A 105 -6.46 1.15 5.63
CA SER A 105 -7.47 1.85 6.44
C SER A 105 -8.74 1.02 6.62
N CYS A 106 -9.12 0.22 5.61
CA CYS A 106 -10.26 -0.68 5.69
C CYS A 106 -10.10 -1.75 6.79
N CYS A 107 -8.93 -2.37 6.91
CA CYS A 107 -8.66 -3.32 8.00
C CYS A 107 -8.61 -2.63 9.36
N TYR A 108 -7.95 -1.48 9.45
CA TYR A 108 -7.90 -0.70 10.69
C TYR A 108 -9.31 -0.36 11.18
N HIS A 109 -10.13 0.24 10.32
CA HIS A 109 -11.53 0.58 10.59
C HIS A 109 -12.35 -0.61 11.10
N HIS A 110 -12.21 -1.78 10.46
CA HIS A 110 -12.88 -3.00 10.90
C HIS A 110 -12.39 -3.48 12.28
N ASN A 111 -11.09 -3.44 12.52
CA ASN A 111 -10.49 -3.95 13.76
C ASN A 111 -10.82 -3.07 14.98
N GLU A 112 -10.94 -1.76 14.79
CA GLU A 112 -11.41 -0.83 15.83
C GLU A 112 -12.93 -0.83 16.00
N GLY A 113 -13.67 -1.45 15.07
CA GLY A 113 -15.13 -1.57 15.16
C GLY A 113 -15.86 -0.25 14.93
N HIS A 114 -15.30 0.63 14.10
CA HIS A 114 -15.91 1.90 13.74
C HIS A 114 -17.15 1.69 12.84
N ASP A 115 -18.11 2.59 12.93
CA ASP A 115 -19.31 2.56 12.11
C ASP A 115 -19.08 3.25 10.75
N GLY A 116 -19.82 2.81 9.72
CA GLY A 116 -19.87 3.46 8.41
C GLY A 116 -18.83 2.97 7.40
N ASP A 117 -18.44 3.85 6.47
CA ASP A 117 -17.42 3.57 5.46
C ASP A 117 -16.08 4.16 5.90
N TRP A 118 -15.02 3.36 5.83
CA TRP A 118 -13.67 3.76 6.24
C TRP A 118 -13.10 4.96 5.47
N LYS A 119 -13.61 5.27 4.27
CA LYS A 119 -13.19 6.42 3.46
C LYS A 119 -13.75 7.75 3.97
N THR A 120 -14.75 7.70 4.83
CA THR A 120 -15.43 8.89 5.40
C THR A 120 -15.50 8.84 6.92
N CYS A 121 -14.75 7.92 7.55
CA CYS A 121 -14.79 7.71 8.99
C CYS A 121 -13.90 8.73 9.69
N GLU A 122 -14.50 9.65 10.45
CA GLU A 122 -13.80 10.71 11.20
C GLU A 122 -12.83 10.13 12.24
N ASP A 123 -13.21 9.05 12.93
CA ASP A 123 -12.32 8.40 13.91
C ASP A 123 -11.04 7.87 13.25
N CYS A 124 -11.14 7.31 12.03
CA CYS A 124 -9.97 6.87 11.27
C CYS A 124 -9.09 8.04 10.78
N GLU A 125 -9.64 9.25 10.70
CA GLU A 125 -8.88 10.43 10.31
C GLU A 125 -7.97 10.93 11.45
N ASP A 126 -8.40 10.87 12.71
CA ASP A 126 -7.67 11.54 13.80
C ASP A 126 -6.48 10.73 14.37
N ASP A 127 -6.46 9.41 14.18
CA ASP A 127 -5.47 8.53 14.86
C ASP A 127 -4.06 8.50 14.23
N HIS A 128 -3.88 9.08 13.05
CA HIS A 128 -2.64 8.92 12.28
C HIS A 128 -2.14 10.24 11.65
N GLU A 129 -0.82 10.39 11.54
CA GLU A 129 -0.22 11.50 10.79
C GLU A 129 -0.66 11.49 9.31
N GLU A 130 -0.84 12.66 8.69
CA GLU A 130 -1.39 12.82 7.32
C GLU A 130 -0.70 11.93 6.26
N GLU A 131 0.64 11.84 6.29
CA GLU A 131 1.40 10.99 5.35
C GLU A 131 1.10 9.49 5.55
N MET A 132 0.86 9.06 6.80
CA MET A 132 0.49 7.68 7.12
C MET A 132 -0.95 7.41 6.65
N ARG A 133 -1.88 8.32 6.90
CA ARG A 133 -3.28 8.22 6.42
C ARG A 133 -3.35 8.08 4.90
N ALA A 134 -2.66 8.97 4.19
CA ALA A 134 -2.58 8.90 2.73
C ALA A 134 -2.02 7.55 2.26
N TRP A 135 -1.04 7.01 2.97
CA TRP A 135 -0.46 5.71 2.66
C TRP A 135 -1.37 4.53 2.93
N TYR A 136 -2.04 4.47 4.08
CA TYR A 136 -2.99 3.39 4.40
C TYR A 136 -4.13 3.31 3.39
N GLY A 137 -4.56 4.44 2.83
CA GLY A 137 -5.62 4.49 1.81
C GLY A 137 -5.16 4.24 0.36
N THR A 138 -3.86 4.30 0.05
CA THR A 138 -3.39 4.30 -1.36
C THR A 138 -2.27 3.31 -1.69
N ASN A 139 -1.70 2.63 -0.70
CA ASN A 139 -0.60 1.71 -0.94
C ASN A 139 -1.05 0.41 -1.67
N ASN A 140 -0.07 -0.38 -2.12
CA ASN A 140 -0.26 -1.64 -2.86
C ASN A 140 -0.75 -2.84 -2.02
N CYS A 141 -1.22 -2.60 -0.81
CA CYS A 141 -1.99 -3.55 -0.01
C CYS A 141 -3.50 -3.30 -0.12
N ASN A 142 -3.90 -2.19 -0.74
CA ASN A 142 -5.27 -1.92 -1.14
C ASN A 142 -5.57 -2.54 -2.51
N PHE A 143 -6.84 -2.87 -2.71
CA PHE A 143 -7.35 -3.23 -4.04
C PHE A 143 -7.42 -1.98 -4.89
N LEU A 144 -7.11 -2.09 -6.19
CA LEU A 144 -7.01 -0.92 -7.06
C LEU A 144 -8.34 -0.16 -7.21
N ASP A 145 -9.46 -0.86 -7.10
CA ASP A 145 -10.80 -0.26 -7.20
C ASP A 145 -11.29 0.32 -5.85
N ASP A 146 -10.56 0.08 -4.77
CA ASP A 146 -10.91 0.49 -3.41
C ASP A 146 -9.95 1.56 -2.85
N LEU A 147 -9.02 2.09 -3.66
CA LEU A 147 -8.13 3.16 -3.23
C LEU A 147 -8.93 4.36 -2.72
N HIS A 148 -8.41 5.03 -1.69
CA HIS A 148 -9.02 6.24 -1.16
C HIS A 148 -9.09 7.31 -2.26
N PRO A 149 -10.27 7.86 -2.57
CA PRO A 149 -10.44 8.75 -3.72
C PRO A 149 -9.83 10.14 -3.50
N ASP A 150 -9.83 10.62 -2.25
CA ASP A 150 -9.27 11.91 -1.87
C ASP A 150 -8.36 11.79 -0.63
N PRO A 151 -7.21 11.10 -0.75
CA PRO A 151 -6.31 10.92 0.38
C PRO A 151 -5.75 12.28 0.82
N PRO A 152 -5.50 12.47 2.13
CA PRO A 152 -5.01 13.76 2.63
C PRO A 152 -3.70 14.17 1.97
N SER A 153 -3.60 15.45 1.63
CA SER A 153 -2.33 16.06 1.27
C SER A 153 -1.47 16.21 2.53
N PHE A 154 -0.15 16.12 2.38
CA PHE A 154 0.78 16.21 3.50
C PHE A 154 2.06 16.92 3.09
N THR A 155 2.75 17.50 4.07
CA THR A 155 4.08 18.08 3.86
C THR A 155 5.15 17.00 4.09
N PRO A 156 5.97 16.65 3.08
CA PRO A 156 7.02 15.65 3.23
C PRO A 156 7.97 15.97 4.40
N LYS A 157 8.17 15.00 5.28
CA LYS A 157 9.16 15.16 6.36
C LYS A 157 10.58 15.19 5.81
N LYS A 158 11.46 15.90 6.50
CA LYS A 158 12.87 16.06 6.13
C LYS A 158 13.77 15.70 7.29
N CYS A 159 14.94 15.15 6.98
CA CYS A 159 15.98 14.86 7.95
C CYS A 159 16.44 16.17 8.63
N SER A 160 16.43 16.21 9.96
CA SER A 160 16.84 17.39 10.73
C SER A 160 18.32 17.76 10.55
N GLN A 161 19.17 16.83 10.07
CA GLN A 161 20.60 17.08 9.86
C GLN A 161 20.95 17.44 8.40
N CYS A 162 20.49 16.66 7.43
CA CYS A 162 20.87 16.83 6.02
C CYS A 162 19.76 17.39 5.13
N ASN A 163 18.58 17.66 5.69
CA ASN A 163 17.39 18.18 5.01
C ASN A 163 16.85 17.29 3.86
N LYS A 164 17.37 16.06 3.70
CA LYS A 164 16.86 15.07 2.75
C LYS A 164 15.40 14.77 3.08
N MET A 165 14.53 14.77 2.07
CA MET A 165 13.16 14.27 2.22
C MET A 165 13.18 12.79 2.63
N ILE A 166 12.35 12.45 3.61
CA ILE A 166 12.18 11.09 4.12
C ILE A 166 10.76 10.65 3.81
N LYS A 167 10.61 9.50 3.15
CA LYS A 167 9.31 8.86 2.92
C LYS A 167 9.02 7.92 4.08
N LEU A 168 8.15 8.32 5.00
CA LEU A 168 7.98 7.66 6.31
C LEU A 168 7.61 6.18 6.19
N ASN A 169 6.87 5.82 5.14
CA ASN A 169 6.36 4.47 4.94
C ASN A 169 7.30 3.52 4.17
N SER A 170 8.39 4.05 3.59
CA SER A 170 9.27 3.28 2.70
C SER A 170 10.76 3.39 3.02
N GLU A 171 11.16 4.32 3.88
CA GLU A 171 12.56 4.53 4.26
C GLU A 171 12.76 4.40 5.77
N ALA A 172 13.94 3.96 6.19
CA ALA A 172 14.30 3.89 7.60
C ALA A 172 14.65 5.28 8.16
N TYR A 173 14.08 5.59 9.32
CA TYR A 173 14.32 6.83 10.05
C TYR A 173 14.24 6.61 11.56
N SER A 174 14.63 7.59 12.35
CA SER A 174 14.38 7.61 13.80
C SER A 174 13.88 8.98 14.24
N ARG A 175 12.95 8.97 15.20
CA ARG A 175 12.41 10.16 15.83
C ARG A 175 13.32 10.59 16.97
N LEU A 176 13.66 11.88 17.00
CA LEU A 176 14.46 12.47 18.06
C LEU A 176 13.56 12.88 19.24
N PRO A 177 14.04 12.78 20.50
CA PRO A 177 13.30 13.29 21.66
C PRO A 177 12.92 14.77 21.56
N THR A 178 13.69 15.55 20.78
CA THR A 178 13.50 16.99 20.56
C THR A 178 12.47 17.34 19.49
N GLY A 179 11.78 16.35 18.88
CA GLY A 179 10.71 16.59 17.90
C GLY A 179 11.12 16.61 16.42
N GLY A 180 12.35 16.16 16.10
CA GLY A 180 12.84 15.99 14.72
C GLY A 180 12.90 14.54 14.25
N ILE A 181 13.30 14.31 12.99
CA ILE A 181 13.60 12.97 12.47
C ILE A 181 14.96 12.92 11.78
N LEU A 182 15.68 11.82 11.92
CA LEU A 182 16.94 11.56 11.20
C LEU A 182 16.76 10.42 10.21
N CYS A 183 17.33 10.59 9.01
CA CYS A 183 17.41 9.51 8.04
C CYS A 183 18.46 8.48 8.47
N GLN A 184 18.35 7.26 7.94
CA GLN A 184 19.29 6.17 8.25
C GLN A 184 20.77 6.54 8.08
N SER A 185 21.11 7.39 7.11
CA SER A 185 22.50 7.80 6.88
C SER A 185 23.04 8.76 7.94
N CYS A 186 22.18 9.56 8.57
CA CYS A 186 22.53 10.50 9.63
C CYS A 186 22.47 9.90 11.04
N LEU A 187 21.92 8.68 11.16
CA LEU A 187 21.97 7.89 12.39
C LEU A 187 23.29 7.15 12.58
N ARG A 188 24.16 7.18 11.57
CA ARG A 188 25.47 6.53 11.56
C ARG A 188 26.57 7.53 11.84
#